data_AF-A0A9W7TQT4-F1
#
_entry.id   AF-A0A9W7TQT4-F1
#
_cell.length_a   1.000
_cell.length_b   1.000
_cell.length_c   1.000
_cell.angle_alpha   90.00
_cell.angle_beta   90.00
_cell.angle_gamma   90.00
#
_symmetry.space_group_name_H-M   'P 1'
#
loop_
_entity.id
_entity.type
_entity.pdbx_description
1 polymer ?
#
loop_
_entity_poly.entity_id
_entity_poly.type
_entity_poly.pdbx_seq_one_letter_code
_entity_poly.pdbx_strand_id
1 'polypeptide(L)'
;MDQFLFLHLPAFSFGFCFISFVCFTFCYHNVNLAHSFSRGRAKAGESLFYFPFLSMMRDSVFNCCVSPPHTPGGAEEHHQHSSRAHALPPNDRRFLIFFDFDETLVDECSDDSMVTVAPGGVLPGWLKDTYRPGRYNEYMQRVLAYLAEQGVTPAAIRRTVEKLPPCPGIPALMRFLLSQPSRDFEVVCVSDANTVFIETWLQHLGFRPLFIRIFTNPAHFDDNGQLQLSPFHSHDCLRCPANMCKAVVVRQYLAQRIRERGRKPYQKVLYVGDGANDFCPSLILSPGDIAFPRWDFPMHKLIREMAEAKPGEFKASVVPWKSGEDVISTLKKILERP
;
A
#
# COMPACT_ATOMS: atom_id res chain seq x y z
N MET A 1 32.01 3.77 -50.45
CA MET A 1 31.93 4.93 -49.54
C MET A 1 30.47 5.25 -49.40
N ASP A 2 29.99 5.13 -48.18
CA ASP A 2 28.70 4.53 -47.85
C ASP A 2 27.50 5.48 -47.93
N GLN A 3 26.38 4.93 -48.40
CA GLN A 3 25.04 5.48 -48.25
C GLN A 3 24.54 5.12 -46.84
N PHE A 4 24.18 6.12 -46.03
CA PHE A 4 23.42 5.91 -44.80
C PHE A 4 22.02 6.50 -44.92
N LEU A 5 21.05 5.57 -44.94
CA LEU A 5 19.63 5.77 -44.69
C LEU A 5 19.42 6.51 -43.36
N PHE A 6 18.66 7.60 -43.38
CA PHE A 6 17.99 8.12 -42.18
C PHE A 6 16.66 7.36 -42.01
N LEU A 7 16.65 6.40 -41.08
CA LEU A 7 15.44 5.81 -40.53
C LEU A 7 14.89 6.76 -39.45
N HIS A 8 13.66 7.24 -39.65
CA HIS A 8 12.86 7.90 -38.62
C HIS A 8 12.50 6.90 -37.51
N LEU A 9 13.00 7.14 -36.29
CA LEU A 9 12.50 6.52 -35.07
C LEU A 9 11.51 7.49 -34.37
N PRO A 10 10.39 7.02 -33.82
CA PRO A 10 9.47 7.86 -33.07
C PRO A 10 10.05 8.21 -31.70
N ALA A 11 9.83 9.46 -31.29
CA ALA A 11 10.22 9.99 -30.00
C ALA A 11 9.51 9.24 -28.87
N PHE A 12 10.28 8.52 -28.05
CA PHE A 12 9.80 8.01 -26.76
C PHE A 12 9.64 9.19 -25.81
N SER A 13 8.40 9.46 -25.41
CA SER A 13 8.06 10.44 -24.39
C SER A 13 8.48 9.90 -23.02
N PHE A 14 9.66 10.30 -22.55
CA PHE A 14 10.09 10.08 -21.17
C PHE A 14 9.27 10.99 -20.25
N GLY A 15 8.19 10.45 -19.69
CA GLY A 15 7.51 11.03 -18.54
C GLY A 15 8.38 10.87 -17.30
N PHE A 16 9.30 11.81 -17.08
CA PHE A 16 10.09 11.86 -15.84
C PHE A 16 9.19 12.26 -14.67
N CYS A 17 9.03 11.34 -13.71
CA CYS A 17 8.47 11.58 -12.39
C CYS A 17 9.39 12.53 -11.60
N PHE A 18 9.21 13.84 -11.78
CA PHE A 18 10.02 14.88 -11.12
C PHE A 18 9.83 14.91 -9.60
N ILE A 19 8.72 14.35 -9.08
CA ILE A 19 8.38 14.40 -7.65
C ILE A 19 9.03 13.24 -6.87
N SER A 20 9.12 12.04 -7.45
CA SER A 20 9.81 10.90 -6.81
C SER A 20 11.32 11.10 -6.68
N PHE A 21 11.96 11.81 -7.61
CA PHE A 21 13.42 12.04 -7.56
C PHE A 21 13.82 13.05 -6.47
N VAL A 22 12.99 14.07 -6.22
CA VAL A 22 13.25 15.06 -5.15
C VAL A 22 13.08 14.43 -3.76
N CYS A 23 12.17 13.48 -3.60
CA CYS A 23 12.00 12.72 -2.35
C CYS A 23 13.22 11.85 -2.01
N PHE A 24 13.91 11.29 -3.00
CA PHE A 24 15.07 10.41 -2.77
C PHE A 24 16.31 11.17 -2.27
N THR A 25 16.59 12.35 -2.82
CA THR A 25 17.80 13.12 -2.47
C THR A 25 17.70 13.79 -1.09
N PHE A 26 16.52 14.30 -0.70
CA PHE A 26 16.37 15.06 0.56
C PHE A 26 16.30 14.20 1.83
N CYS A 27 15.73 12.99 1.75
CA CYS A 27 15.66 12.09 2.89
C CYS A 27 17.04 11.50 3.24
N TYR A 28 17.88 11.23 2.23
CA TYR A 28 19.22 10.64 2.44
C TYR A 28 20.27 11.63 2.94
N HIS A 29 20.18 12.91 2.58
CA HIS A 29 21.13 13.92 3.07
C HIS A 29 20.93 14.26 4.56
N ASN A 30 19.70 14.21 5.09
CA ASN A 30 19.45 14.53 6.50
C ASN A 30 19.88 13.41 7.48
N VAL A 31 19.90 12.14 7.05
CA VAL A 31 20.35 11.03 7.92
C VAL A 31 21.89 11.00 8.06
N ASN A 32 22.63 11.44 7.03
CA ASN A 32 24.10 11.47 7.07
C ASN A 32 24.68 12.67 7.83
N LEU A 33 23.95 13.78 7.96
CA LEU A 33 24.37 14.94 8.75
C LEU A 33 24.22 14.72 10.27
N ALA A 34 23.31 13.84 10.70
CA ALA A 34 23.12 13.52 12.12
C ALA A 34 24.22 12.61 12.72
N HIS A 35 25.08 12.01 11.90
CA HIS A 35 26.15 11.10 12.34
C HIS A 35 27.56 11.70 12.40
N SER A 36 27.73 13.01 12.11
CA SER A 36 29.06 13.66 12.09
C SER A 36 29.37 14.56 13.29
N PHE A 37 28.50 14.65 14.30
CA PHE A 37 28.77 15.44 15.52
C PHE A 37 28.68 14.58 16.79
N SER A 38 29.65 13.67 16.97
CA SER A 38 29.92 13.11 18.31
C SER A 38 31.35 12.56 18.45
N ARG A 39 32.35 13.44 18.57
CA ARG A 39 33.61 13.14 19.27
C ARG A 39 34.14 14.40 19.97
N GLY A 40 33.93 14.46 21.28
CA GLY A 40 34.52 15.44 22.18
C GLY A 40 34.10 15.15 23.62
N ARG A 41 35.05 14.71 24.45
CA ARG A 41 34.89 14.18 25.82
C ARG A 41 34.79 15.29 26.89
N ALA A 42 33.96 14.99 27.91
CA ALA A 42 34.10 15.25 29.36
C ALA A 42 34.09 16.73 29.85
N LYS A 43 33.55 17.12 31.01
CA LYS A 43 33.39 16.50 32.34
C LYS A 43 32.24 17.16 33.15
N ALA A 44 31.69 16.37 34.07
CA ALA A 44 31.28 16.64 35.47
C ALA A 44 30.31 17.78 35.84
N GLY A 45 29.34 17.43 36.69
CA GLY A 45 28.67 18.34 37.61
C GLY A 45 27.20 17.98 37.87
N GLU A 46 26.94 17.32 39.01
CA GLU A 46 25.90 17.65 40.01
C GLU A 46 24.61 18.37 39.53
N SER A 47 23.38 18.06 39.92
CA SER A 47 22.85 17.39 41.10
C SER A 47 21.31 17.51 41.05
N LEU A 48 20.61 16.44 41.47
CA LEU A 48 19.34 16.42 42.22
C LEU A 48 17.95 16.81 41.63
N PHE A 49 17.06 15.80 41.80
CA PHE A 49 15.72 15.82 42.42
C PHE A 49 14.41 15.89 41.58
N TYR A 50 13.50 14.99 42.00
CA TYR A 50 12.04 14.92 41.86
C TYR A 50 11.37 14.15 40.68
N PHE A 51 11.18 12.84 40.88
CA PHE A 51 9.87 12.17 40.75
C PHE A 51 9.19 12.18 42.15
N PRO A 52 7.89 11.91 42.36
CA PRO A 52 6.95 11.15 41.51
C PRO A 52 5.51 11.72 41.42
N PHE A 53 4.65 11.16 40.55
CA PHE A 53 3.37 10.58 40.99
C PHE A 53 2.75 9.70 39.89
N LEU A 54 2.28 8.54 40.35
CA LEU A 54 1.64 7.44 39.63
C LEU A 54 0.12 7.63 39.60
N SER A 55 -0.57 6.81 38.77
CA SER A 55 -2.01 6.44 38.79
C SER A 55 -2.83 7.08 37.65
N MET A 56 -3.69 6.39 36.89
CA MET A 56 -4.12 5.00 36.70
C MET A 56 -5.25 5.03 35.65
N MET A 57 -5.57 3.89 35.03
CA MET A 57 -6.81 3.59 34.27
C MET A 57 -6.90 4.17 32.84
N ARG A 58 -7.39 3.46 31.81
CA ARG A 58 -7.82 2.07 31.60
C ARG A 58 -8.10 1.92 30.10
N ASP A 59 -7.99 0.68 29.62
CA ASP A 59 -8.57 0.07 28.42
C ASP A 59 -9.51 0.93 27.55
N SER A 60 -9.24 0.97 26.24
CA SER A 60 -10.30 1.21 25.24
C SER A 60 -10.02 0.41 23.97
N VAL A 61 -10.84 -0.63 23.83
CA VAL A 61 -10.97 -1.55 22.71
C VAL A 61 -11.62 -0.80 21.55
N PHE A 62 -10.92 -0.58 20.44
CA PHE A 62 -11.56 -0.04 19.23
C PHE A 62 -12.29 -1.16 18.48
N ASN A 63 -13.59 -1.24 18.75
CA ASN A 63 -14.56 -2.04 18.01
C ASN A 63 -15.30 -1.10 17.05
N CYS A 64 -14.84 -1.01 15.79
CA CYS A 64 -15.50 -0.18 14.78
C CYS A 64 -16.37 -1.06 13.86
N CYS A 65 -17.61 -1.30 14.30
CA CYS A 65 -18.73 -1.70 13.44
C CYS A 65 -19.93 -0.84 13.89
N VAL A 66 -20.22 0.23 13.16
CA VAL A 66 -21.42 1.04 13.38
C VAL A 66 -22.26 0.96 12.11
N SER A 67 -23.37 0.25 12.20
CA SER A 67 -24.47 0.28 11.24
C SER A 67 -25.37 1.51 11.53
N PRO A 68 -26.14 2.01 10.55
CA PRO A 68 -26.96 3.22 10.74
C PRO A 68 -28.16 2.98 11.67
N PRO A 69 -28.73 4.04 12.28
CA PRO A 69 -29.83 3.91 13.23
C PRO A 69 -31.19 3.70 12.54
N HIS A 70 -31.99 2.78 13.07
CA HIS A 70 -33.39 2.57 12.68
C HIS A 70 -34.35 3.45 13.51
N THR A 71 -35.36 4.00 12.84
CA THR A 71 -36.55 4.68 13.41
C THR A 71 -37.62 3.63 13.78
N PRO A 72 -38.48 3.85 14.80
CA PRO A 72 -39.43 2.84 15.25
C PRO A 72 -40.81 2.98 14.60
N GLY A 73 -41.39 1.86 14.17
CA GLY A 73 -42.84 1.68 14.08
C GLY A 73 -43.35 0.96 12.83
N GLY A 74 -43.97 -0.22 13.02
CA GLY A 74 -45.05 -0.70 12.16
C GLY A 74 -44.95 -2.13 11.62
N ALA A 75 -45.60 -3.04 12.34
CA ALA A 75 -46.27 -4.28 11.89
C ALA A 75 -45.47 -5.43 11.22
N GLU A 76 -45.77 -6.62 11.73
CA GLU A 76 -45.23 -7.94 11.43
C GLU A 76 -45.55 -8.41 10.01
N GLU A 77 -44.61 -9.10 9.36
CA GLU A 77 -44.92 -10.23 8.48
C GLU A 77 -43.74 -11.20 8.37
N HIS A 78 -44.03 -12.47 8.62
CA HIS A 78 -43.11 -13.60 8.74
C HIS A 78 -42.49 -13.98 7.39
N HIS A 79 -41.19 -13.73 7.20
CA HIS A 79 -40.38 -14.49 6.25
C HIS A 79 -39.07 -14.93 6.91
N GLN A 80 -38.96 -16.25 7.10
CA GLN A 80 -37.77 -16.94 7.58
C GLN A 80 -36.64 -16.80 6.54
N HIS A 81 -35.85 -15.75 6.64
CA HIS A 81 -34.51 -15.73 6.06
C HIS A 81 -33.51 -16.09 7.16
N SER A 82 -32.99 -17.30 7.07
CA SER A 82 -31.89 -17.80 7.89
C SER A 82 -30.67 -16.89 7.72
N SER A 83 -30.50 -15.92 8.62
CA SER A 83 -29.27 -15.15 8.77
C SER A 83 -28.24 -16.01 9.50
N ARG A 84 -27.71 -17.03 8.82
CA ARG A 84 -26.44 -17.63 9.24
C ARG A 84 -25.35 -16.61 8.92
N ALA A 85 -24.91 -15.88 9.94
CA ALA A 85 -23.56 -15.35 9.97
C ALA A 85 -22.63 -16.54 9.66
N HIS A 86 -22.05 -16.56 8.45
CA HIS A 86 -21.08 -17.57 8.08
C HIS A 86 -19.85 -17.38 8.97
N ALA A 87 -19.78 -18.15 10.06
CA ALA A 87 -18.53 -18.39 10.75
C ALA A 87 -17.53 -18.89 9.70
N LEU A 88 -16.42 -18.16 9.54
CA LEU A 88 -15.34 -18.54 8.63
C LEU A 88 -14.87 -19.96 9.00
N PRO A 89 -14.77 -20.89 8.03
CA PRO A 89 -14.28 -22.24 8.32
C PRO A 89 -12.87 -22.20 8.90
N PRO A 90 -12.43 -23.25 9.62
CA PRO A 90 -11.08 -23.32 10.19
C PRO A 90 -10.06 -23.14 9.06
N ASN A 91 -9.40 -21.98 9.03
CA ASN A 91 -8.68 -21.57 7.82
C ASN A 91 -7.28 -22.19 7.79
N ASP A 92 -7.15 -23.36 7.18
CA ASP A 92 -5.87 -24.04 6.97
C ASP A 92 -5.09 -23.46 5.77
N ARG A 93 -5.15 -22.13 5.59
CA ARG A 93 -4.38 -21.42 4.57
C ARG A 93 -2.91 -21.36 4.91
N ARG A 94 -2.04 -21.87 4.04
CA ARG A 94 -0.60 -22.01 4.31
C ARG A 94 0.20 -20.74 4.06
N PHE A 95 -0.22 -19.94 3.09
CA PHE A 95 0.50 -18.74 2.65
C PHE A 95 -0.34 -17.48 2.82
N LEU A 96 0.31 -16.38 3.19
CA LEU A 96 -0.27 -15.04 3.21
C LEU A 96 0.51 -14.15 2.26
N ILE A 97 -0.17 -13.58 1.27
CA ILE A 97 0.43 -12.67 0.29
C ILE A 97 -0.19 -11.28 0.40
N PHE A 98 0.69 -10.29 0.49
CA PHE A 98 0.36 -8.87 0.48
C PHE A 98 0.75 -8.27 -0.88
N PHE A 99 -0.12 -7.43 -1.41
CA PHE A 99 0.12 -6.65 -2.63
C PHE A 99 -0.02 -5.15 -2.31
N ASP A 100 0.94 -4.35 -2.78
CA ASP A 100 0.65 -2.94 -3.07
C ASP A 100 -0.29 -2.81 -4.28
N PHE A 101 -0.80 -1.62 -4.56
CA PHE A 101 -1.70 -1.33 -5.67
C PHE A 101 -1.01 -0.55 -6.79
N ASP A 102 -0.64 0.70 -6.55
CA ASP A 102 0.04 1.56 -7.52
C ASP A 102 1.38 0.95 -7.95
N GLU A 103 1.69 1.00 -9.24
CA GLU A 103 2.93 0.45 -9.81
C GLU A 103 3.22 -1.03 -9.43
N THR A 104 2.21 -1.76 -8.96
CA THR A 104 2.31 -3.15 -8.50
C THR A 104 1.18 -4.01 -9.06
N LEU A 105 -0.08 -3.68 -8.77
CA LEU A 105 -1.25 -4.28 -9.43
C LEU A 105 -1.59 -3.51 -10.71
N VAL A 106 -1.53 -2.19 -10.64
CA VAL A 106 -1.65 -1.25 -11.74
C VAL A 106 -0.26 -0.85 -12.24
N ASP A 107 -0.09 -0.54 -13.53
CA ASP A 107 1.19 -0.19 -14.18
C ASP A 107 1.49 1.32 -14.19
N GLU A 108 0.83 2.06 -13.32
CA GLU A 108 0.98 3.50 -13.12
C GLU A 108 0.58 3.91 -11.69
N CYS A 109 0.90 5.15 -11.33
CA CYS A 109 0.38 5.79 -10.13
C CYS A 109 -1.08 6.23 -10.35
N SER A 110 -2.01 5.67 -9.57
CA SER A 110 -3.44 6.00 -9.69
C SER A 110 -3.77 7.46 -9.36
N ASP A 111 -3.01 8.10 -8.47
CA ASP A 111 -3.17 9.52 -8.19
C ASP A 111 -2.71 10.42 -9.35
N ASP A 112 -1.65 10.02 -10.07
CA ASP A 112 -1.19 10.75 -11.27
C ASP A 112 -2.23 10.66 -12.40
N SER A 113 -2.94 9.52 -12.51
CA SER A 113 -4.04 9.36 -13.47
C SER A 113 -5.17 10.39 -13.25
N MET A 114 -5.37 10.87 -12.01
CA MET A 114 -6.38 11.89 -11.70
C MET A 114 -6.01 13.27 -12.25
N VAL A 115 -4.75 13.53 -12.57
CA VAL A 115 -4.36 14.78 -13.24
C VAL A 115 -4.95 14.84 -14.65
N THR A 116 -5.12 13.70 -15.31
CA THR A 116 -5.65 13.62 -16.68
C THR A 116 -7.12 14.05 -16.78
N VAL A 117 -7.87 13.97 -15.67
CA VAL A 117 -9.28 14.41 -15.62
C VAL A 117 -9.44 15.89 -15.29
N ALA A 118 -8.35 16.59 -14.94
CA ALA A 118 -8.38 18.03 -14.76
C ALA A 118 -8.65 18.75 -16.09
N PRO A 119 -9.25 19.96 -16.08
CA PRO A 119 -9.37 20.78 -17.30
C PRO A 119 -8.02 20.96 -17.98
N GLY A 120 -7.94 20.61 -19.27
CA GLY A 120 -6.70 20.65 -20.04
C GLY A 120 -5.63 19.63 -19.62
N GLY A 121 -5.96 18.67 -18.74
CA GLY A 121 -5.05 17.64 -18.26
C GLY A 121 -3.92 18.16 -17.37
N VAL A 122 -4.08 19.34 -16.76
CA VAL A 122 -3.03 20.01 -15.99
C VAL A 122 -3.59 20.63 -14.72
N LEU A 123 -2.95 20.36 -13.57
CA LEU A 123 -3.25 21.06 -12.32
C LEU A 123 -2.65 22.49 -12.31
N PRO A 124 -3.35 23.49 -11.74
CA PRO A 124 -2.82 24.83 -11.55
C PRO A 124 -1.52 24.86 -10.74
N GLY A 125 -0.63 25.81 -11.06
CA GLY A 125 0.66 25.97 -10.35
C GLY A 125 0.48 26.15 -8.84
N TRP A 126 -0.44 27.04 -8.43
CA TRP A 126 -0.73 27.30 -7.02
C TRP A 126 -1.13 26.05 -6.24
N LEU A 127 -1.78 25.07 -6.90
CA LEU A 127 -2.21 23.83 -6.27
C LEU A 127 -1.02 22.87 -6.12
N LYS A 128 -0.20 22.74 -7.17
CA LYS A 128 1.04 21.94 -7.15
C LYS A 128 1.97 22.40 -6.02
N ASP A 129 2.08 23.72 -5.83
CA ASP A 129 2.93 24.35 -4.81
C ASP A 129 2.47 24.04 -3.37
N THR A 130 1.29 23.47 -3.18
CA THR A 130 0.82 23.07 -1.84
C THR A 130 1.42 21.76 -1.34
N TYR A 131 2.07 20.97 -2.20
CA TYR A 131 2.69 19.70 -1.82
C TYR A 131 3.72 19.87 -0.70
N ARG A 132 3.69 18.93 0.26
CA ARG A 132 4.67 18.87 1.35
C ARG A 132 5.20 17.44 1.47
N PRO A 133 6.52 17.24 1.61
CA PRO A 133 7.09 15.92 1.82
C PRO A 133 6.42 15.19 2.99
N GLY A 134 6.06 13.91 2.77
CA GLY A 134 5.41 13.07 3.78
C GLY A 134 3.93 13.39 4.06
N ARG A 135 3.33 14.36 3.35
CA ARG A 135 1.91 14.74 3.47
C ARG A 135 1.18 14.69 2.13
N TYR A 136 1.49 13.66 1.34
CA TYR A 136 0.90 13.49 0.01
C TYR A 136 -0.62 13.29 0.06
N ASN A 137 -1.14 12.58 1.07
CA ASN A 137 -2.57 12.41 1.29
C ASN A 137 -3.33 13.75 1.46
N GLU A 138 -2.80 14.68 2.25
CA GLU A 138 -3.36 16.04 2.39
C GLU A 138 -3.30 16.82 1.06
N TYR A 139 -2.23 16.64 0.29
CA TYR A 139 -2.11 17.23 -1.04
C TYR A 139 -3.17 16.68 -2.00
N MET A 140 -3.33 15.36 -2.05
CA MET A 140 -4.32 14.72 -2.91
C MET A 140 -5.75 15.09 -2.53
N GLN A 141 -6.06 15.30 -1.25
CA GLN A 141 -7.37 15.83 -0.84
C GLN A 141 -7.67 17.19 -1.49
N ARG A 142 -6.68 18.09 -1.60
CA ARG A 142 -6.85 19.38 -2.27
C ARG A 142 -6.99 19.24 -3.78
N VAL A 143 -6.28 18.28 -4.38
CA VAL A 143 -6.44 17.95 -5.81
C VAL A 143 -7.85 17.47 -6.09
N LEU A 144 -8.37 16.53 -5.30
CA LEU A 144 -9.72 16.00 -5.45
C LEU A 144 -10.80 17.07 -5.24
N ALA A 145 -10.59 17.99 -4.28
CA ALA A 145 -11.45 19.15 -4.09
C ALA A 145 -11.50 20.05 -5.34
N TYR A 146 -10.33 20.38 -5.88
CA TYR A 146 -10.23 21.17 -7.11
C TYR A 146 -10.92 20.48 -8.29
N LEU A 147 -10.73 19.16 -8.47
CA LEU A 147 -11.39 18.42 -9.55
C LEU A 147 -12.93 18.49 -9.43
N ALA A 148 -13.47 18.36 -8.21
CA ALA A 148 -14.90 18.51 -7.97
C ALA A 148 -15.39 19.93 -8.31
N GLU A 149 -14.64 20.98 -7.94
CA GLU A 149 -14.93 22.38 -8.31
C GLU A 149 -14.93 22.60 -9.84
N GLN A 150 -14.11 21.84 -10.58
CA GLN A 150 -14.09 21.87 -12.04
C GLN A 150 -15.18 21.01 -12.70
N GLY A 151 -16.11 20.45 -11.91
CA GLY A 151 -17.22 19.64 -12.41
C GLY A 151 -16.86 18.21 -12.77
N VAL A 152 -15.71 17.71 -12.31
CA VAL A 152 -15.36 16.28 -12.47
C VAL A 152 -16.30 15.43 -11.62
N THR A 153 -17.05 14.56 -12.29
CA THR A 153 -18.07 13.74 -11.62
C THR A 153 -17.47 12.47 -10.99
N PRO A 154 -18.13 11.88 -9.97
CA PRO A 154 -17.77 10.57 -9.45
C PRO A 154 -17.66 9.48 -10.52
N ALA A 155 -18.54 9.53 -11.54
CA ALA A 155 -18.51 8.60 -12.66
C ALA A 155 -17.27 8.78 -13.55
N ALA A 156 -16.81 10.03 -13.74
CA ALA A 156 -15.57 10.30 -14.48
C ALA A 156 -14.36 9.75 -13.74
N ILE A 157 -14.26 9.97 -12.43
CA ILE A 157 -13.20 9.41 -11.58
C ILE A 157 -13.17 7.88 -11.70
N ARG A 158 -14.33 7.21 -11.52
CA ARG A 158 -14.42 5.75 -11.63
C ARG A 158 -13.98 5.26 -13.01
N ARG A 159 -14.45 5.88 -14.09
CA ARG A 159 -14.05 5.49 -15.46
C ARG A 159 -12.56 5.66 -15.73
N THR A 160 -11.92 6.66 -15.12
CA THR A 160 -10.46 6.82 -15.22
C THR A 160 -9.75 5.70 -14.48
N VAL A 161 -10.18 5.39 -13.26
CA VAL A 161 -9.66 4.26 -12.48
C VAL A 161 -9.85 2.93 -13.21
N GLU A 162 -11.02 2.67 -13.80
CA GLU A 162 -11.29 1.43 -14.56
C GLU A 162 -10.34 1.22 -15.74
N LYS A 163 -9.82 2.31 -16.33
CA LYS A 163 -8.91 2.26 -17.48
C LYS A 163 -7.45 2.09 -17.12
N LEU A 164 -7.11 2.13 -15.83
CA LEU A 164 -5.74 1.94 -15.36
C LEU A 164 -5.19 0.59 -15.86
N PRO A 165 -4.08 0.58 -16.62
CA PRO A 165 -3.53 -0.66 -17.13
C PRO A 165 -3.02 -1.54 -15.98
N PRO A 166 -3.26 -2.86 -16.01
CA PRO A 166 -2.62 -3.76 -15.06
C PRO A 166 -1.11 -3.87 -15.35
N CYS A 167 -0.31 -3.97 -14.29
CA CYS A 167 1.11 -4.34 -14.42
C CYS A 167 1.27 -5.62 -15.26
N PRO A 168 2.32 -5.75 -16.10
CA PRO A 168 2.54 -6.92 -16.94
C PRO A 168 2.42 -8.24 -16.15
N GLY A 169 1.62 -9.18 -16.65
CA GLY A 169 1.42 -10.50 -16.03
C GLY A 169 0.57 -10.53 -14.75
N ILE A 170 0.16 -9.39 -14.18
CA ILE A 170 -0.71 -9.37 -12.98
C ILE A 170 -2.05 -10.06 -13.22
N PRO A 171 -2.76 -9.89 -14.35
CA PRO A 171 -4.00 -10.62 -14.59
C PRO A 171 -3.78 -12.14 -14.64
N ALA A 172 -2.62 -12.61 -15.12
CA ALA A 172 -2.26 -14.03 -15.08
C ALA A 172 -2.00 -14.49 -13.65
N LEU A 173 -1.32 -13.67 -12.83
CA LEU A 173 -1.06 -13.96 -11.42
C LEU A 173 -2.35 -14.03 -10.59
N MET A 174 -3.27 -13.09 -10.78
CA MET A 174 -4.57 -13.10 -10.09
C MET A 174 -5.39 -14.35 -10.47
N ARG A 175 -5.42 -14.72 -11.75
CA ARG A 175 -6.07 -15.97 -12.21
C ARG A 175 -5.38 -17.21 -11.66
N PHE A 176 -4.06 -17.22 -11.60
CA PHE A 176 -3.28 -18.30 -10.99
C PHE A 176 -3.69 -18.47 -9.52
N LEU A 177 -3.70 -17.39 -8.73
CA LEU A 177 -4.11 -17.42 -7.32
C LEU A 177 -5.56 -17.90 -7.13
N LEU A 178 -6.48 -17.46 -8.00
CA LEU A 178 -7.88 -17.92 -8.00
C LEU A 178 -8.01 -19.42 -8.33
N SER A 179 -7.13 -19.97 -9.16
CA SER A 179 -7.13 -21.39 -9.53
C SER A 179 -6.54 -22.31 -8.46
N GLN A 180 -5.85 -21.77 -7.44
CA GLN A 180 -5.28 -22.57 -6.38
C GLN A 180 -6.36 -23.05 -5.41
N PRO A 181 -6.14 -24.18 -4.71
CA PRO A 181 -7.02 -24.60 -3.63
C PRO A 181 -7.28 -23.45 -2.65
N SER A 182 -8.54 -23.28 -2.21
CA SER A 182 -8.93 -22.19 -1.30
C SER A 182 -8.19 -22.21 0.04
N ARG A 183 -7.50 -23.31 0.36
CA ARG A 183 -6.64 -23.49 1.53
C ARG A 183 -5.16 -23.16 1.29
N ASP A 184 -4.78 -22.57 0.17
CA ASP A 184 -3.36 -22.30 -0.08
C ASP A 184 -3.02 -20.85 0.25
N PHE A 185 -3.74 -19.88 -0.32
CA PHE A 185 -3.40 -18.46 -0.22
C PHE A 185 -4.49 -17.62 0.46
N GLU A 186 -4.05 -16.78 1.40
CA GLU A 186 -4.74 -15.55 1.80
C GLU A 186 -4.15 -14.38 1.02
N VAL A 187 -4.99 -13.62 0.30
CA VAL A 187 -4.55 -12.48 -0.51
C VAL A 187 -5.06 -11.18 0.09
N VAL A 188 -4.16 -10.24 0.35
CA VAL A 188 -4.45 -8.96 1.01
C VAL A 188 -3.82 -7.83 0.21
N CYS A 189 -4.55 -6.73 0.06
CA CYS A 189 -3.99 -5.49 -0.46
C CYS A 189 -3.62 -4.56 0.71
N VAL A 190 -2.42 -3.97 0.67
CA VAL A 190 -1.95 -2.96 1.62
C VAL A 190 -1.34 -1.82 0.80
N SER A 191 -2.09 -0.75 0.61
CA SER A 191 -1.70 0.30 -0.32
C SER A 191 -1.98 1.70 0.20
N ASP A 192 -1.14 2.64 -0.22
CA ASP A 192 -1.28 4.06 0.10
C ASP A 192 -2.19 4.83 -0.86
N ALA A 193 -2.83 4.12 -1.80
CA ALA A 193 -3.94 4.65 -2.62
C ALA A 193 -5.19 4.93 -1.75
N ASN A 194 -6.39 4.71 -2.28
CA ASN A 194 -7.61 4.84 -1.52
C ASN A 194 -8.66 3.77 -1.83
N THR A 195 -9.61 3.58 -0.90
CA THR A 195 -10.64 2.54 -1.00
C THR A 195 -11.47 2.63 -2.29
N VAL A 196 -11.83 3.83 -2.76
CA VAL A 196 -12.63 3.99 -3.99
C VAL A 196 -11.85 3.51 -5.21
N PHE A 197 -10.57 3.83 -5.31
CA PHE A 197 -9.75 3.45 -6.46
C PHE A 197 -9.53 1.95 -6.52
N ILE A 198 -9.05 1.37 -5.41
CA ILE A 198 -8.74 -0.06 -5.34
C ILE A 198 -10.00 -0.90 -5.56
N GLU A 199 -11.10 -0.56 -4.89
CA GLU A 199 -12.37 -1.29 -5.05
C GLU A 199 -12.89 -1.20 -6.49
N THR A 200 -12.89 0.00 -7.09
CA THR A 200 -13.38 0.20 -8.46
C THR A 200 -12.56 -0.64 -9.45
N TRP A 201 -11.23 -0.59 -9.38
CA TRP A 201 -10.36 -1.32 -10.30
C TRP A 201 -10.48 -2.84 -10.15
N LEU A 202 -10.47 -3.34 -8.91
CA LEU A 202 -10.59 -4.77 -8.62
C LEU A 202 -11.96 -5.32 -9.03
N GLN A 203 -13.03 -4.55 -8.86
CA GLN A 203 -14.38 -4.93 -9.29
C GLN A 203 -14.47 -4.96 -10.81
N HIS A 204 -13.94 -3.94 -11.50
CA HIS A 204 -13.93 -3.85 -12.96
C HIS A 204 -13.24 -5.06 -13.61
N LEU A 205 -12.09 -5.48 -13.08
CA LEU A 205 -11.36 -6.65 -13.58
C LEU A 205 -11.86 -8.00 -13.05
N GLY A 206 -12.84 -8.01 -12.14
CA GLY A 206 -13.40 -9.23 -11.56
C GLY A 206 -12.49 -9.94 -10.55
N PHE A 207 -11.45 -9.28 -10.04
CA PHE A 207 -10.51 -9.84 -9.07
C PHE A 207 -10.85 -9.52 -7.62
N ARG A 208 -11.84 -8.65 -7.36
CA ARG A 208 -12.23 -8.27 -6.00
C ARG A 208 -12.48 -9.45 -5.03
N PRO A 209 -13.14 -10.56 -5.42
CA PRO A 209 -13.35 -11.70 -4.52
C PRO A 209 -12.08 -12.41 -4.04
N LEU A 210 -10.95 -12.23 -4.74
CA LEU A 210 -9.67 -12.81 -4.35
C LEU A 210 -9.14 -12.18 -3.05
N PHE A 211 -9.37 -10.89 -2.87
CA PHE A 211 -8.81 -10.11 -1.76
C PHE A 211 -9.69 -10.25 -0.52
N ILE A 212 -9.16 -10.95 0.49
CA ILE A 212 -9.89 -11.15 1.76
C ILE A 212 -9.93 -9.87 2.59
N ARG A 213 -8.94 -8.99 2.42
CA ARG A 213 -8.83 -7.67 3.07
C ARG A 213 -8.10 -6.68 2.18
N ILE A 214 -8.49 -5.42 2.31
CA ILE A 214 -7.86 -4.26 1.68
C ILE A 214 -7.61 -3.26 2.80
N PHE A 215 -6.35 -2.88 3.00
CA PHE A 215 -5.93 -1.85 3.94
C PHE A 215 -5.39 -0.67 3.15
N THR A 216 -6.08 0.45 3.21
CA THR A 216 -5.75 1.65 2.42
C THR A 216 -6.44 2.87 3.00
N ASN A 217 -6.10 4.07 2.55
CA ASN A 217 -6.71 5.31 3.00
C ASN A 217 -8.23 5.28 2.72
N PRO A 218 -9.08 5.45 3.76
CA PRO A 218 -10.53 5.51 3.58
C PRO A 218 -10.91 6.64 2.63
N ALA A 219 -11.83 6.35 1.71
CA ALA A 219 -12.37 7.34 0.82
C ALA A 219 -13.85 7.09 0.51
N HIS A 220 -14.60 8.16 0.32
CA HIS A 220 -16.01 8.12 -0.05
C HIS A 220 -16.41 9.38 -0.80
N PHE A 221 -17.45 9.30 -1.61
CA PHE A 221 -18.07 10.50 -2.19
C PHE A 221 -19.04 11.09 -1.16
N ASP A 222 -18.95 12.40 -0.94
CA ASP A 222 -19.92 13.13 -0.14
C ASP A 222 -21.18 13.50 -0.94
N ASP A 223 -22.12 14.18 -0.29
CA ASP A 223 -23.39 14.63 -0.89
C ASP A 223 -23.20 15.60 -2.06
N ASN A 224 -22.04 16.27 -2.15
CA ASN A 224 -21.68 17.18 -3.24
C ASN A 224 -20.96 16.46 -4.39
N GLY A 225 -20.72 15.15 -4.25
CA GLY A 225 -19.99 14.34 -5.23
C GLY A 225 -18.47 14.53 -5.17
N GLN A 226 -17.94 15.16 -4.12
CA GLN A 226 -16.50 15.29 -3.92
C GLN A 226 -15.95 14.01 -3.28
N LEU A 227 -14.81 13.53 -3.77
CA LEU A 227 -14.10 12.41 -3.16
C LEU A 227 -13.36 12.88 -1.91
N GLN A 228 -13.83 12.45 -0.75
CA GLN A 228 -13.24 12.70 0.56
C GLN A 228 -12.25 11.59 0.90
N LEU A 229 -11.06 11.96 1.33
CA LEU A 229 -9.93 11.11 1.67
C LEU A 229 -9.57 11.32 3.15
N SER A 230 -9.24 10.24 3.84
CA SER A 230 -8.77 10.28 5.22
C SER A 230 -7.51 9.45 5.38
N PRO A 231 -6.60 9.81 6.32
CA PRO A 231 -5.45 8.96 6.61
C PRO A 231 -5.91 7.61 7.17
N PHE A 232 -5.20 6.53 6.83
CA PHE A 232 -5.53 5.19 7.32
C PHE A 232 -5.29 5.05 8.83
N HIS A 233 -4.14 5.53 9.33
CA HIS A 233 -3.85 5.61 10.76
C HIS A 233 -2.78 6.64 11.07
N SER A 234 -2.60 6.97 12.35
CA SER A 234 -1.43 7.69 12.87
C SER A 234 -0.34 6.71 13.33
N HIS A 235 0.93 7.10 13.20
CA HIS A 235 2.08 6.28 13.59
C HIS A 235 3.33 7.14 13.85
N ASP A 236 4.32 6.55 14.54
CA ASP A 236 5.60 7.21 14.84
C ASP A 236 6.75 6.80 13.89
N CYS A 237 6.45 6.10 12.80
CA CYS A 237 7.46 5.71 11.82
C CYS A 237 8.04 6.95 11.09
N LEU A 238 9.33 7.20 11.28
CA LEU A 238 10.06 8.33 10.66
C LEU A 238 10.31 8.18 9.15
N ARG A 239 9.97 7.04 8.56
CA ARG A 239 10.25 6.72 7.14
C ARG A 239 9.02 6.75 6.25
N CYS A 240 7.85 6.57 6.85
CA CYS A 240 6.60 6.44 6.11
C CYS A 240 5.88 7.79 6.07
N PRO A 241 5.06 8.03 5.05
CA PRO A 241 4.22 9.22 4.99
C PRO A 241 3.22 9.22 6.17
N ALA A 242 2.78 10.40 6.61
CA ALA A 242 2.05 10.56 7.86
C ALA A 242 0.70 9.82 7.94
N ASN A 243 0.15 9.44 6.79
CA ASN A 243 -1.17 8.85 6.67
C ASN A 243 -1.18 7.32 6.80
N MET A 244 -0.05 6.64 6.57
CA MET A 244 0.01 5.18 6.63
C MET A 244 1.44 4.62 6.71
N CYS A 245 1.68 3.74 7.69
CA CYS A 245 2.85 2.88 7.72
C CYS A 245 2.44 1.43 7.41
N LYS A 246 2.74 0.97 6.19
CA LYS A 246 2.40 -0.39 5.75
C LYS A 246 2.99 -1.48 6.66
N ALA A 247 4.16 -1.27 7.26
CA ALA A 247 4.75 -2.22 8.21
C ALA A 247 3.93 -2.41 9.48
N VAL A 248 3.33 -1.32 10.00
CA VAL A 248 2.43 -1.39 11.17
C VAL A 248 1.20 -2.23 10.80
N VAL A 249 0.60 -1.97 9.64
CA VAL A 249 -0.57 -2.72 9.14
C VAL A 249 -0.25 -4.20 8.97
N VAL A 250 0.82 -4.54 8.25
CA VAL A 250 1.22 -5.93 8.00
C VAL A 250 1.50 -6.65 9.32
N ARG A 251 2.22 -6.02 10.26
CA ARG A 251 2.52 -6.62 11.57
C ARG A 251 1.26 -6.90 12.38
N GLN A 252 0.36 -5.92 12.47
CA GLN A 252 -0.89 -6.04 13.23
C GLN A 252 -1.80 -7.10 12.62
N TYR A 253 -1.97 -7.08 11.30
CA TYR A 253 -2.79 -8.04 10.59
C TYR A 253 -2.24 -9.45 10.69
N LEU A 254 -0.93 -9.65 10.49
CA LEU A 254 -0.29 -10.96 10.64
C LEU A 254 -0.48 -11.52 12.05
N ALA A 255 -0.26 -10.71 13.09
CA ALA A 255 -0.45 -11.12 14.48
C ALA A 255 -1.92 -11.46 14.77
N GLN A 256 -2.86 -10.69 14.24
CA GLN A 256 -4.29 -10.98 14.34
C GLN A 256 -4.65 -12.30 13.67
N ARG A 257 -4.24 -12.50 12.41
CA ARG A 257 -4.55 -13.72 11.65
C ARG A 257 -3.95 -14.97 12.27
N ILE A 258 -2.74 -14.90 12.81
CA ILE A 258 -2.13 -16.02 13.56
C ILE A 258 -2.98 -16.39 14.78
N ARG A 259 -3.50 -15.41 15.53
CA ARG A 259 -4.42 -15.68 16.66
C ARG A 259 -5.71 -16.34 16.19
N GLU A 260 -6.32 -15.82 15.13
CA GLU A 260 -7.55 -16.37 14.55
C GLU A 260 -7.37 -17.79 13.99
N ARG A 261 -6.16 -18.16 13.56
CA ARG A 261 -5.77 -19.50 13.11
C ARG A 261 -5.28 -20.43 14.24
N GLY A 262 -5.63 -20.13 15.50
CA GLY A 262 -5.26 -20.97 16.64
C GLY A 262 -3.77 -20.94 16.97
N ARG A 263 -3.11 -19.79 16.74
CA ARG A 263 -1.66 -19.56 16.93
C ARG A 263 -0.76 -20.36 16.00
N LYS A 264 -1.29 -20.92 14.91
CA LYS A 264 -0.48 -21.55 13.86
C LYS A 264 0.13 -20.46 12.96
N PRO A 265 1.46 -20.42 12.75
CA PRO A 265 2.07 -19.50 11.81
C PRO A 265 1.68 -19.82 10.36
N TYR A 266 1.92 -18.88 9.46
CA TYR A 266 1.95 -19.19 8.02
C TYR A 266 3.24 -19.93 7.69
N GLN A 267 3.20 -20.82 6.70
CA GLN A 267 4.40 -21.44 6.15
C GLN A 267 5.30 -20.39 5.49
N LYS A 268 4.68 -19.37 4.87
CA LYS A 268 5.38 -18.25 4.26
C LYS A 268 4.49 -17.01 4.21
N VAL A 269 5.09 -15.86 4.50
CA VAL A 269 4.55 -14.55 4.19
C VAL A 269 5.25 -14.01 2.95
N LEU A 270 4.47 -13.44 2.04
CA LEU A 270 4.91 -12.94 0.75
C LEU A 270 4.50 -11.48 0.65
N TYR A 271 5.39 -10.60 0.20
CA TYR A 271 5.08 -9.19 0.00
C TYR A 271 5.48 -8.77 -1.42
N VAL A 272 4.53 -8.30 -2.21
CA VAL A 272 4.73 -7.80 -3.57
C VAL A 272 4.51 -6.30 -3.58
N GLY A 273 5.50 -5.54 -3.99
CA GLY A 273 5.46 -4.08 -4.02
C GLY A 273 6.55 -3.50 -4.91
N ASP A 274 6.55 -2.19 -5.07
CA ASP A 274 7.49 -1.46 -5.94
C ASP A 274 8.14 -0.29 -5.20
N GLY A 275 7.39 0.40 -4.33
CA GLY A 275 7.69 1.76 -3.90
C GLY A 275 8.55 1.87 -2.64
N ALA A 276 8.98 3.09 -2.31
CA ALA A 276 9.75 3.33 -1.08
C ALA A 276 8.92 3.05 0.19
N ASN A 277 7.60 3.25 0.10
CA ASN A 277 6.60 2.92 1.13
C ASN A 277 6.48 1.40 1.37
N ASP A 278 6.89 0.55 0.44
CA ASP A 278 6.93 -0.91 0.57
C ASP A 278 8.21 -1.45 1.18
N PHE A 279 9.25 -0.62 1.28
CA PHE A 279 10.47 -1.02 1.95
C PHE A 279 10.23 -1.35 3.42
N CYS A 280 9.48 -0.51 4.14
CA CYS A 280 9.23 -0.69 5.57
C CYS A 280 8.57 -2.05 5.91
N PRO A 281 7.48 -2.48 5.26
CA PRO A 281 6.89 -3.81 5.52
C PRO A 281 7.81 -4.96 5.10
N SER A 282 8.73 -4.78 4.16
CA SER A 282 9.68 -5.84 3.80
C SER A 282 10.70 -6.13 4.91
N LEU A 283 11.01 -5.15 5.77
CA LEU A 283 11.96 -5.32 6.88
C LEU A 283 11.47 -6.22 8.01
N ILE A 284 10.16 -6.39 8.14
CA ILE A 284 9.55 -7.19 9.22
C ILE A 284 9.36 -8.66 8.82
N LEU A 285 9.67 -8.99 7.56
CA LEU A 285 9.60 -10.35 7.04
C LEU A 285 10.74 -11.20 7.63
N SER A 286 10.43 -12.46 7.93
CA SER A 286 11.38 -13.42 8.49
C SER A 286 12.31 -14.00 7.42
N PRO A 287 13.39 -14.72 7.80
CA PRO A 287 14.24 -15.43 6.83
C PRO A 287 13.51 -16.46 5.97
N GLY A 288 12.36 -16.97 6.44
CA GLY A 288 11.53 -17.89 5.69
C GLY A 288 10.63 -17.22 4.64
N ASP A 289 10.46 -15.90 4.71
CA ASP A 289 9.52 -15.13 3.90
C ASP A 289 10.16 -14.59 2.61
N ILE A 290 9.33 -14.08 1.68
CA ILE A 290 9.80 -13.55 0.40
C ILE A 290 9.28 -12.13 0.18
N ALA A 291 10.20 -11.23 -0.12
CA ALA A 291 9.91 -9.92 -0.70
C ALA A 291 10.06 -9.99 -2.22
N PHE A 292 9.05 -9.53 -2.95
CA PHE A 292 9.02 -9.36 -4.39
C PHE A 292 9.06 -7.86 -4.73
N PRO A 293 10.23 -7.21 -4.72
CA PRO A 293 10.34 -5.84 -5.16
C PRO A 293 10.26 -5.75 -6.69
N ARG A 294 9.48 -4.81 -7.23
CA ARG A 294 9.45 -4.57 -8.67
C ARG A 294 10.84 -4.15 -9.15
N TRP A 295 11.30 -4.77 -10.22
CA TRP A 295 12.66 -4.64 -10.71
C TRP A 295 12.98 -3.19 -11.05
N ASP A 296 14.00 -2.66 -10.39
CA ASP A 296 14.54 -1.30 -10.58
C ASP A 296 13.63 -0.16 -10.06
N PHE A 297 12.58 -0.51 -9.32
CA PHE A 297 11.75 0.44 -8.57
C PHE A 297 12.34 0.71 -7.18
N PRO A 298 11.87 1.75 -6.45
CA PRO A 298 12.49 2.20 -5.21
C PRO A 298 12.66 1.12 -4.14
N MET A 299 11.70 0.22 -3.95
CA MET A 299 11.81 -0.92 -3.02
C MET A 299 13.02 -1.79 -3.35
N HIS A 300 13.22 -2.12 -4.64
CA HIS A 300 14.36 -2.94 -5.09
C HIS A 300 15.69 -2.26 -4.78
N LYS A 301 15.78 -0.96 -5.10
CA LYS A 301 17.00 -0.15 -4.88
C LYS A 301 17.34 -0.06 -3.40
N LEU A 302 16.37 0.26 -2.54
CA LEU A 302 16.57 0.36 -1.10
C LEU A 302 16.99 -0.99 -0.47
N ILE A 303 16.44 -2.12 -0.95
CA ILE A 303 16.85 -3.45 -0.48
C ILE A 303 18.30 -3.73 -0.84
N ARG A 304 18.71 -3.41 -2.07
CA ARG A 304 20.09 -3.58 -2.51
C ARG A 304 21.06 -2.70 -1.72
N GLU A 305 20.74 -1.42 -1.58
CA GLU A 305 21.55 -0.47 -0.80
C GLU A 305 21.71 -0.92 0.66
N MET A 306 20.65 -1.43 1.29
CA MET A 306 20.72 -1.98 2.64
C MET A 306 21.58 -3.24 2.71
N ALA A 307 21.44 -4.15 1.75
CA ALA A 307 22.23 -5.37 1.72
C ALA A 307 23.73 -5.09 1.52
N GLU A 308 24.06 -4.08 0.72
CA GLU A 308 25.43 -3.60 0.49
C GLU A 308 25.99 -2.89 1.73
N ALA A 309 25.23 -1.96 2.32
CA ALA A 309 25.67 -1.18 3.49
C ALA A 309 25.74 -2.02 4.78
N LYS A 310 24.85 -3.01 4.93
CA LYS A 310 24.71 -3.82 6.14
C LYS A 310 24.40 -5.28 5.80
N PRO A 311 25.43 -6.05 5.37
CA PRO A 311 25.26 -7.44 4.98
C PRO A 311 24.57 -8.27 6.07
N GLY A 312 23.50 -8.97 5.68
CA GLY A 312 22.72 -9.83 6.58
C GLY A 312 21.71 -9.10 7.47
N GLU A 313 21.58 -7.77 7.42
CA GLU A 313 20.52 -7.06 8.17
C GLU A 313 19.14 -7.30 7.53
N PHE A 314 19.06 -7.33 6.19
CA PHE A 314 17.85 -7.73 5.48
C PHE A 314 17.66 -9.25 5.56
N LYS A 315 16.54 -9.70 6.14
CA LYS A 315 16.35 -11.12 6.52
C LYS A 315 15.64 -11.94 5.46
N ALA A 316 14.61 -11.40 4.83
CA ALA A 316 13.79 -12.14 3.88
C ALA A 316 14.54 -12.48 2.60
N SER A 317 14.06 -13.52 1.91
CA SER A 317 14.50 -13.80 0.55
C SER A 317 13.99 -12.71 -0.39
N VAL A 318 14.83 -12.25 -1.31
CA VAL A 318 14.47 -11.20 -2.27
C VAL A 318 14.36 -11.83 -3.66
N VAL A 319 13.20 -11.70 -4.28
CA VAL A 319 12.95 -12.17 -5.64
C VAL A 319 12.40 -11.01 -6.46
N PRO A 320 13.27 -10.22 -7.12
CA PRO A 320 12.82 -9.12 -7.95
C PRO A 320 11.93 -9.61 -9.10
N TRP A 321 10.88 -8.85 -9.44
CA TRP A 321 9.94 -9.21 -10.50
C TRP A 321 9.83 -8.11 -11.57
N LYS A 322 9.65 -8.51 -12.82
CA LYS A 322 9.34 -7.61 -13.96
C LYS A 322 7.93 -7.83 -14.47
N SER A 323 7.39 -9.03 -14.27
CA SER A 323 6.05 -9.44 -14.63
C SER A 323 5.47 -10.33 -13.53
N GLY A 324 4.14 -10.38 -13.42
CA GLY A 324 3.44 -11.32 -12.55
C GLY A 324 3.84 -12.79 -12.80
N GLU A 325 4.34 -13.13 -13.99
CA GLU A 325 4.87 -14.47 -14.29
C GLU A 325 6.11 -14.85 -13.46
N ASP A 326 6.96 -13.88 -13.10
CA ASP A 326 8.12 -14.11 -12.23
C ASP A 326 7.65 -14.52 -10.82
N VAL A 327 6.58 -13.86 -10.35
CA VAL A 327 5.92 -14.20 -9.09
C VAL A 327 5.30 -15.59 -9.18
N ILE A 328 4.53 -15.88 -10.23
CA ILE A 328 3.91 -17.22 -10.46
C ILE A 328 4.96 -18.33 -10.44
N SER A 329 6.09 -18.14 -11.13
CA SER A 329 7.20 -19.10 -11.16
C SER A 329 7.71 -19.44 -9.76
N THR A 330 7.80 -18.43 -8.90
CA THR A 330 8.20 -18.60 -7.50
C THR A 330 7.09 -19.28 -6.68
N LEU A 331 5.82 -18.89 -6.89
CA LEU A 331 4.67 -19.50 -6.21
C LEU A 331 4.54 -21.00 -6.52
N LYS A 332 4.76 -21.41 -7.78
CA LYS A 332 4.77 -22.83 -8.16
C LYS A 332 5.83 -23.63 -7.41
N LYS A 333 7.06 -23.09 -7.32
CA LYS A 333 8.17 -23.75 -6.59
C LYS A 333 7.91 -23.91 -5.10
N ILE A 334 7.21 -22.97 -4.45
CA ILE A 334 6.87 -23.09 -3.03
C ILE A 334 5.68 -24.04 -2.80
N LEU A 335 4.81 -24.23 -3.79
CA LEU A 335 3.71 -25.20 -3.72
C LEU A 335 4.21 -26.64 -3.86
N GLU A 336 5.27 -26.86 -4.64
CA GLU A 336 5.91 -28.17 -4.83
C GLU A 336 6.76 -28.63 -3.64
N ARG A 337 7.10 -27.72 -2.73
CA ARG A 337 7.93 -28.00 -1.54
C ARG A 337 7.04 -28.04 -0.29
N PRO A 338 6.60 -29.24 0.16
CA PRO A 338 5.63 -29.39 1.24
C PRO A 338 6.10 -28.78 2.57
#